data_AF-A0A6G1CWJ4-F1
#
_entry.id   AF-A0A6G1CWJ4-F1
#
_cell.length_a   1.000
_cell.length_b   1.000
_cell.length_c   1.000
_cell.angle_alpha   90.00
_cell.angle_beta   90.00
_cell.angle_gamma   90.00
#
_symmetry.space_group_name_H-M   'P 1'
#
loop_
_entity.id
_entity.type
_entity.pdbx_description
1 polymer ?
#
loop_
_entity_poly.entity_id
_entity_poly.type
_entity_poly.pdbx_seq_one_letter_code
_entity_poly.pdbx_strand_id
1 'polypeptide(L)'
;MPPPNALKRPDRLVLGPAAGQGRPDRLQCQGLKAVNKIGVSSERNYSGGHVTFVTVFTTYDSDSAEAGKVSSDVVTVGKHSYSKVGRSMAILNTFISFIEVSMPRSNVIILADPNSKFSVNHGSAAILPIEGNYSRGNLMLQRIRSYIAFLELRLEELETVEDVNHFIFTDSDIAVVTDLGHIFERYPH
;
A
#
# COMPACT_ATOMS: atom_id res chain seq x y z
N MET A 1 8.13 19.92 45.10
CA MET A 1 7.84 20.54 43.80
C MET A 1 6.71 19.77 43.14
N PRO A 2 5.62 20.41 42.68
CA PRO A 2 4.59 19.70 41.92
C PRO A 2 5.09 19.42 40.48
N PRO A 3 4.57 18.38 39.80
CA PRO A 3 5.00 18.03 38.45
C PRO A 3 4.52 19.07 37.42
N PRO A 4 5.25 19.24 36.29
CA PRO A 4 4.91 20.21 35.27
C PRO A 4 3.58 19.85 34.60
N ASN A 5 2.65 20.81 34.56
CA ASN A 5 1.39 20.70 33.84
C ASN A 5 1.64 20.34 32.37
N ALA A 6 1.16 19.17 31.95
CA ALA A 6 1.13 18.80 30.55
C ALA A 6 0.30 19.83 29.77
N LEU A 7 0.92 20.51 28.81
CA LEU A 7 0.24 21.36 27.83
C LEU A 7 -0.83 20.51 27.13
N LYS A 8 -2.11 20.80 27.42
CA LYS A 8 -3.25 20.21 26.70
C LYS A 8 -3.06 20.50 25.20
N ARG A 9 -2.87 19.45 24.40
CA ARG A 9 -2.98 19.56 22.94
C ARG A 9 -4.34 20.21 22.63
N PRO A 10 -4.39 21.25 21.79
CA PRO A 10 -5.67 21.80 21.40
C PRO A 10 -6.40 20.76 20.54
N ASP A 11 -7.48 20.17 21.09
CA ASP A 11 -8.51 19.44 20.34
C ASP A 11 -9.27 20.44 19.46
N ARG A 12 -8.60 20.97 18.44
CA ARG A 12 -9.24 21.76 17.39
C ARG A 12 -9.47 20.84 16.21
N LEU A 13 -10.43 19.93 16.35
CA LEU A 13 -11.14 19.45 15.18
C LEU A 13 -11.71 20.69 14.50
N VAL A 14 -11.16 21.06 13.36
CA VAL A 14 -11.70 22.14 12.54
C VAL A 14 -13.00 21.60 11.97
N LEU A 15 -14.10 21.91 12.66
CA LEU A 15 -15.45 21.63 12.19
C LEU A 15 -15.73 22.62 11.05
N GLY A 16 -15.50 22.13 9.84
CA GLY A 16 -15.82 22.83 8.60
C GLY A 16 -16.39 21.84 7.59
N PRO A 17 -16.85 22.35 6.44
CA PRO A 17 -17.15 21.52 5.27
C PRO A 17 -16.04 20.49 5.04
N ALA A 18 -16.40 19.27 4.69
CA ALA A 18 -15.40 18.26 4.30
C ALA A 18 -14.51 18.86 3.19
N ALA A 19 -13.20 18.61 3.25
CA ALA A 19 -12.28 19.15 2.25
C ALA A 19 -12.74 18.72 0.83
N GLY A 20 -13.10 19.69 -0.01
CA GLY A 20 -13.64 19.42 -1.35
C GLY A 20 -15.17 19.35 -1.47
N GLN A 21 -15.94 19.70 -0.43
CA GLN A 21 -17.39 19.84 -0.52
C GLN A 21 -17.79 20.85 -1.62
N GLY A 22 -18.72 20.46 -2.50
CA GLY A 22 -19.17 21.26 -3.65
C GLY A 22 -18.29 21.16 -4.89
N ARG A 23 -17.16 20.44 -4.83
CA ARG A 23 -16.31 20.20 -6.00
C ARG A 23 -16.66 18.89 -6.71
N PRO A 24 -16.99 18.92 -8.02
CA PRO A 24 -17.38 17.71 -8.77
C PRO A 24 -16.19 16.79 -9.06
N ASP A 25 -14.97 17.31 -9.04
CA ASP A 25 -13.70 16.61 -9.26
C ASP A 25 -13.18 15.86 -8.03
N ARG A 26 -13.88 15.93 -6.88
CA ARG A 26 -13.46 15.31 -5.63
C ARG A 26 -14.53 14.39 -5.08
N LEU A 27 -14.12 13.24 -4.54
CA LEU A 27 -15.04 12.34 -3.85
C LEU A 27 -15.65 13.05 -2.63
N GLN A 28 -16.97 13.07 -2.58
CA GLN A 28 -17.76 13.61 -1.49
C GLN A 28 -18.39 12.44 -0.74
N CYS A 29 -18.39 12.53 0.59
CA CYS A 29 -18.96 11.50 1.47
C CYS A 29 -20.06 12.12 2.35
N GLN A 30 -21.16 11.39 2.51
CA GLN A 30 -22.20 11.66 3.51
C GLN A 30 -22.29 10.46 4.44
N GLY A 31 -21.81 10.63 5.67
CA GLY A 31 -21.57 9.50 6.58
C GLY A 31 -20.58 8.51 5.98
N LEU A 32 -20.94 7.23 5.92
CA LEU A 32 -20.13 6.15 5.32
C LEU A 32 -20.38 5.97 3.82
N LYS A 33 -21.17 6.84 3.18
CA LYS A 33 -21.59 6.69 1.78
C LYS A 33 -20.93 7.75 0.90
N ALA A 34 -20.27 7.32 -0.17
CA ALA A 34 -19.83 8.23 -1.23
C ALA A 34 -21.06 8.76 -1.99
N VAL A 35 -21.20 10.08 -2.11
CA VAL A 35 -22.38 10.73 -2.72
C VAL A 35 -22.18 11.06 -4.19
N ASN A 36 -20.94 11.16 -4.66
CA ASN A 36 -20.64 11.23 -6.07
C ASN A 36 -19.78 10.04 -6.50
N LYS A 37 -20.12 9.49 -7.66
CA LYS A 37 -19.22 8.60 -8.39
C LYS A 37 -18.43 9.51 -9.33
N ILE A 38 -17.12 9.58 -9.14
CA ILE A 38 -16.25 10.02 -10.25
C ILE A 38 -16.53 9.00 -11.35
N GLY A 39 -16.92 9.47 -12.54
CA GLY A 39 -17.37 8.63 -13.65
C GLY A 39 -16.27 7.68 -14.13
N VAL A 40 -16.04 6.61 -13.38
CA VAL A 40 -15.32 5.43 -13.80
C VAL A 40 -16.35 4.65 -14.58
N SER A 41 -16.24 4.72 -15.90
CA SER A 41 -17.02 3.91 -16.84
C SER A 41 -16.89 2.46 -16.41
N SER A 42 -17.95 1.91 -15.85
CA SER A 42 -18.11 0.48 -15.67
C SER A 42 -18.04 -0.20 -17.04
N GLU A 43 -17.36 -1.35 -17.10
CA GLU A 43 -17.39 -2.31 -18.21
C GLU A 43 -16.57 -1.99 -19.46
N ARG A 44 -15.27 -1.73 -19.28
CA ARG A 44 -14.29 -2.24 -20.26
C ARG A 44 -13.29 -3.11 -19.52
N ASN A 45 -13.36 -4.42 -19.77
CA ASN A 45 -12.30 -5.33 -19.39
C ASN A 45 -11.07 -4.89 -20.16
N TYR A 46 -10.08 -4.36 -19.45
CA TYR A 46 -8.83 -3.96 -20.06
C TYR A 46 -8.21 -5.16 -20.79
N SER A 47 -8.14 -5.07 -22.12
CA SER A 47 -7.53 -6.08 -22.98
C SER A 47 -6.10 -5.72 -23.39
N GLY A 48 -5.64 -4.52 -23.03
CA GLY A 48 -4.25 -4.10 -23.21
C GLY A 48 -3.34 -4.76 -22.16
N GLY A 49 -2.04 -4.51 -22.30
CA GLY A 49 -0.86 -5.03 -21.56
C GLY A 49 -0.97 -5.55 -20.12
N HIS A 50 0.15 -6.02 -19.58
CA HIS A 50 0.17 -6.56 -18.22
C HIS A 50 0.24 -5.44 -17.17
N VAL A 51 -0.76 -5.36 -16.29
CA VAL A 51 -0.74 -4.45 -15.14
C VAL A 51 -0.10 -5.14 -13.94
N THR A 52 0.91 -4.52 -13.36
CA THR A 52 1.62 -5.03 -12.18
C THR A 52 1.62 -3.98 -11.08
N PHE A 53 1.12 -4.36 -9.90
CA PHE A 53 1.20 -3.54 -8.70
C PHE A 53 2.54 -3.77 -8.02
N VAL A 54 3.22 -2.68 -7.67
CA VAL A 54 4.53 -2.75 -7.01
C VAL A 54 4.42 -2.04 -5.67
N THR A 55 4.75 -2.75 -4.59
CA THR A 55 4.71 -2.20 -3.23
C THR A 55 5.98 -2.52 -2.47
N VAL A 56 6.44 -1.60 -1.64
CA VAL A 56 7.55 -1.85 -0.71
C VAL A 56 7.00 -2.31 0.63
N PHE A 57 7.52 -3.41 1.14
CA PHE A 57 7.05 -3.99 2.40
C PHE A 57 8.20 -4.39 3.31
N THR A 58 8.01 -4.19 4.61
CA THR A 58 8.93 -4.68 5.64
C THR A 58 8.15 -5.08 6.88
N THR A 59 8.60 -6.15 7.52
CA THR A 59 8.14 -6.56 8.84
C THR A 59 9.14 -6.08 9.88
N TYR A 60 8.69 -5.24 10.81
CA TYR A 60 9.50 -4.91 11.98
C TYR A 60 9.41 -6.05 12.97
N ASP A 61 10.40 -6.93 12.97
CA ASP A 61 10.69 -7.67 14.18
C ASP A 61 11.06 -6.65 15.25
N SER A 62 10.46 -6.79 16.44
CA SER A 62 10.97 -6.05 17.58
C SER A 62 12.37 -6.57 17.85
N ASP A 63 13.39 -5.83 17.43
CA ASP A 63 14.77 -6.11 17.80
C ASP A 63 14.82 -6.41 19.30
N SER A 64 15.29 -7.61 19.63
CA SER A 64 15.47 -8.09 21.01
C SER A 64 16.60 -7.35 21.76
N ALA A 65 16.96 -6.15 21.32
CA ALA A 65 18.08 -5.37 21.83
C ALA A 65 17.70 -4.38 22.94
N GLU A 66 16.41 -4.19 23.25
CA GLU A 66 15.96 -3.46 24.45
C GLU A 66 15.18 -4.38 25.39
N ALA A 67 15.92 -5.26 26.05
CA ALA A 67 15.45 -6.02 27.21
C ALA A 67 14.97 -5.04 28.30
N GLY A 68 13.66 -4.84 28.42
CA GLY A 68 13.10 -4.11 29.58
C GLY A 68 11.72 -3.49 29.42
N LYS A 69 11.18 -3.36 28.20
CA LYS A 69 9.81 -2.81 28.02
C LYS A 69 8.91 -3.83 27.35
N VAL A 70 8.20 -4.59 28.19
CA VAL A 70 7.00 -5.35 27.79
C VAL A 70 5.92 -4.34 27.42
N SER A 71 6.05 -3.71 26.26
CA SER A 71 4.97 -3.00 25.60
C SER A 71 4.02 -4.05 25.06
N SER A 72 2.75 -4.02 25.43
CA SER A 72 1.74 -4.89 24.84
C SER A 72 1.57 -4.52 23.36
N ASP A 73 2.39 -5.11 22.48
CA ASP A 73 2.45 -4.85 21.04
C ASP A 73 1.29 -5.54 20.28
N VAL A 74 0.19 -5.76 21.00
CA VAL A 74 -1.03 -6.44 20.57
C VAL A 74 -2.10 -5.40 20.33
N VAL A 75 -2.62 -5.37 19.11
CA VAL A 75 -3.73 -4.50 18.70
C VAL A 75 -4.96 -5.37 18.44
N THR A 76 -6.05 -5.08 19.14
CA THR A 76 -7.33 -5.78 18.96
C THR A 76 -8.23 -5.01 18.01
N VAL A 77 -8.68 -5.68 16.94
CA VAL A 77 -9.66 -5.18 15.97
C VAL A 77 -10.85 -6.14 15.96
N GLY A 78 -12.00 -5.67 16.46
CA GLY A 78 -13.18 -6.51 16.64
C GLY A 78 -12.91 -7.66 17.62
N LYS A 79 -13.01 -8.90 17.15
CA LYS A 79 -12.75 -10.12 17.92
C LYS A 79 -11.34 -10.71 17.71
N HIS A 80 -10.51 -10.05 16.89
CA HIS A 80 -9.17 -10.53 16.55
C HIS A 80 -8.11 -9.66 17.21
N SER A 81 -7.07 -10.30 17.73
CA SER A 81 -5.90 -9.62 18.30
C SER A 81 -4.67 -9.93 17.44
N TYR A 82 -3.95 -8.89 17.04
CA TYR A 82 -2.81 -8.98 16.15
C TYR A 82 -1.56 -8.50 16.87
N SER A 83 -0.45 -9.23 16.75
CA SER A 83 0.86 -8.64 16.99
C SER A 83 1.16 -7.57 15.92
N LYS A 84 2.14 -6.70 16.16
CA LYS A 84 2.56 -5.72 15.16
C LYS A 84 2.91 -6.36 13.80
N VAL A 85 3.67 -7.46 13.81
CA VAL A 85 4.00 -8.23 12.59
C VAL A 85 2.75 -8.86 11.99
N GLY A 86 1.92 -9.50 12.81
CA GLY A 86 0.68 -10.14 12.36
C GLY A 86 -0.29 -9.15 11.71
N ARG A 87 -0.36 -7.93 12.24
CA ARG A 87 -1.14 -6.83 11.66
C ARG A 87 -0.60 -6.40 10.30
N SER A 88 0.72 -6.19 10.19
CA SER A 88 1.34 -5.81 8.91
C SER A 88 1.12 -6.88 7.83
N MET A 89 1.24 -8.16 8.19
CA MET A 89 0.96 -9.27 7.27
C MET A 89 -0.52 -9.35 6.88
N ALA A 90 -1.44 -9.14 7.83
CA ALA A 90 -2.87 -9.12 7.54
C ALA A 90 -3.23 -7.99 6.55
N ILE A 91 -2.61 -6.81 6.69
CA ILE A 91 -2.77 -5.68 5.77
C ILE A 91 -2.26 -6.05 4.38
N LEU A 92 -1.04 -6.59 4.26
CA LEU A 92 -0.46 -7.02 2.99
C LEU A 92 -1.32 -8.08 2.29
N ASN A 93 -1.78 -9.10 3.01
CA ASN A 93 -2.64 -10.15 2.46
C ASN A 93 -4.00 -9.60 2.01
N THR A 94 -4.54 -8.63 2.75
CA THR A 94 -5.79 -7.95 2.38
C THR A 94 -5.59 -7.14 1.09
N PHE A 95 -4.49 -6.40 0.97
CA PHE A 95 -4.13 -5.66 -0.25
C PHE A 95 -4.05 -6.59 -1.48
N ILE A 96 -3.34 -7.72 -1.36
CA ILE A 96 -3.24 -8.72 -2.43
C ILE A 96 -4.64 -9.26 -2.78
N SER A 97 -5.44 -9.61 -1.77
CA SER A 97 -6.80 -10.15 -1.98
C SER A 97 -7.70 -9.15 -2.73
N PHE A 98 -7.61 -7.85 -2.42
CA PHE A 98 -8.36 -6.81 -3.13
C PHE A 98 -7.97 -6.71 -4.60
N ILE A 99 -6.68 -6.85 -4.92
CA ILE A 99 -6.19 -6.87 -6.31
C ILE A 99 -6.64 -8.14 -7.02
N GLU A 100 -6.52 -9.32 -6.39
CA GLU A 100 -6.97 -10.59 -6.97
C GLU A 100 -8.46 -10.55 -7.33
N VAL A 101 -9.29 -9.91 -6.50
CA VAL A 101 -10.73 -9.76 -6.75
C VAL A 101 -11.02 -8.69 -7.81
N SER A 102 -10.39 -7.52 -7.72
CA SER A 102 -10.73 -6.37 -8.58
C SER A 102 -10.05 -6.40 -9.94
N MET A 103 -8.88 -7.04 -10.03
CA MET A 103 -8.03 -7.11 -11.22
C MET A 103 -7.32 -8.48 -11.30
N PRO A 104 -8.04 -9.59 -11.54
CA PRO A 104 -7.52 -10.96 -11.43
C PRO A 104 -6.40 -11.32 -12.42
N ARG A 105 -6.21 -10.51 -13.47
CA ARG A 105 -5.14 -10.68 -14.47
C ARG A 105 -3.86 -9.90 -14.13
N SER A 106 -3.88 -9.12 -13.06
CA SER A 106 -2.75 -8.31 -12.62
C SER A 106 -1.82 -9.12 -11.72
N ASN A 107 -0.55 -8.72 -11.70
CA ASN A 107 0.45 -9.27 -10.79
C ASN A 107 0.72 -8.33 -9.63
N VAL A 108 1.25 -8.87 -8.53
CA VAL A 108 1.74 -8.08 -7.39
C VAL A 108 3.22 -8.38 -7.17
N ILE A 109 4.04 -7.35 -7.09
CA ILE A 109 5.46 -7.44 -6.75
C ILE A 109 5.71 -6.72 -5.44
N ILE A 110 6.32 -7.42 -4.51
CA ILE A 110 6.62 -6.94 -3.16
C ILE A 110 8.12 -6.74 -3.05
N LEU A 111 8.57 -5.49 -3.03
CA LEU A 111 9.96 -5.12 -2.83
C LEU A 111 10.28 -5.17 -1.34
N ALA A 112 11.21 -6.03 -0.94
CA ALA A 112 11.50 -6.27 0.47
C ALA A 112 13.00 -6.42 0.74
N ASP A 113 13.36 -6.23 2.01
CA ASP A 113 14.71 -6.52 2.50
C ASP A 113 15.05 -8.01 2.25
N PRO A 114 16.20 -8.34 1.65
CA PRO A 114 16.63 -9.73 1.47
C PRO A 114 16.69 -10.55 2.77
N ASN A 115 16.87 -9.87 3.92
CA ASN A 115 16.92 -10.49 5.24
C ASN A 115 15.53 -10.61 5.90
N SER A 116 14.47 -10.15 5.24
CA SER A 116 13.12 -10.22 5.78
C SER A 116 12.63 -11.67 5.87
N LYS A 117 12.02 -12.01 7.02
CA LYS A 117 11.56 -13.36 7.33
C LYS A 117 10.05 -13.50 7.19
N PHE A 118 9.52 -13.13 6.03
CA PHE A 118 8.11 -13.36 5.71
C PHE A 118 7.96 -14.11 4.39
N SER A 119 6.84 -14.81 4.27
CA SER A 119 6.43 -15.48 3.03
C SER A 119 5.03 -15.01 2.65
N VAL A 120 4.76 -15.07 1.36
CA VAL A 120 3.46 -14.74 0.78
C VAL A 120 2.99 -15.99 0.05
N ASN A 121 1.81 -16.49 0.42
CA ASN A 121 1.26 -17.74 -0.12
C ASN A 121 0.23 -17.50 -1.25
N HIS A 122 0.13 -16.27 -1.77
CA HIS A 122 -0.83 -15.88 -2.80
C HIS A 122 -0.18 -15.93 -4.19
N GLY A 123 -0.74 -16.72 -5.10
CA GLY A 123 -0.10 -17.08 -6.38
C GLY A 123 0.10 -15.95 -7.38
N SER A 124 -0.59 -14.82 -7.23
CA SER A 124 -0.41 -13.63 -8.06
C SER A 124 0.72 -12.71 -7.55
N ALA A 125 1.25 -12.98 -6.35
CA ALA A 125 2.21 -12.14 -5.65
C ALA A 125 3.61 -12.76 -5.62
N ALA A 126 4.62 -11.98 -5.99
CA ALA A 126 6.03 -12.35 -5.93
C ALA A 126 6.79 -11.38 -5.02
N ILE A 127 7.71 -11.92 -4.22
CA ILE A 127 8.66 -11.11 -3.44
C ILE A 127 9.92 -10.91 -4.28
N LEU A 128 10.34 -9.66 -4.43
CA LEU A 128 11.59 -9.29 -5.06
C LEU A 128 12.51 -8.67 -4.01
N PRO A 129 13.64 -9.31 -3.67
CA PRO A 129 14.58 -8.75 -2.71
C PRO A 129 15.29 -7.52 -3.30
N ILE A 130 15.31 -6.41 -2.56
CA ILE A 130 16.02 -5.18 -2.92
C ILE A 130 16.86 -4.73 -1.74
N GLU A 131 18.16 -4.58 -1.97
CA GLU A 131 19.10 -4.11 -0.96
C GLU A 131 18.78 -2.69 -0.49
N GLY A 132 19.00 -2.43 0.80
CA GLY A 132 18.95 -1.08 1.35
C GLY A 132 18.59 -1.00 2.81
N ASN A 133 18.13 0.18 3.25
CA ASN A 133 17.91 0.48 4.65
C ASN A 133 16.42 0.57 4.98
N TYR A 134 15.86 -0.53 5.48
CA TYR A 134 14.45 -0.64 5.86
C TYR A 134 14.16 -0.19 7.31
N SER A 135 15.11 0.49 7.97
CA SER A 135 14.86 1.07 9.28
C SER A 135 13.69 2.06 9.23
N ARG A 136 12.93 2.16 10.32
CA ARG A 136 11.70 2.96 10.41
C ARG A 136 11.89 4.42 9.96
N GLY A 137 13.03 5.03 10.29
CA GLY A 137 13.34 6.42 9.91
C GLY A 137 13.67 6.60 8.42
N ASN A 138 14.05 5.54 7.72
CA ASN A 138 14.50 5.60 6.32
C ASN A 138 13.48 5.06 5.32
N LEU A 139 12.33 4.53 5.76
CA LEU A 139 11.37 3.87 4.88
C LEU A 139 10.91 4.71 3.70
N MET A 140 10.61 6.00 3.89
CA MET A 140 10.17 6.84 2.78
C MET A 140 11.23 6.96 1.69
N LEU A 141 12.49 7.11 2.10
CA LEU A 141 13.61 7.17 1.16
C LEU A 141 13.89 5.80 0.54
N GLN A 142 13.84 4.73 1.34
CA GLN A 142 14.03 3.36 0.87
C GLN A 142 12.94 2.96 -0.13
N ARG A 143 11.70 3.43 0.04
CA ARG A 143 10.62 3.23 -0.94
C ARG A 143 11.00 3.76 -2.32
N ILE A 144 11.41 5.03 -2.38
CA ILE A 144 11.82 5.68 -3.64
C ILE A 144 13.01 4.96 -4.26
N ARG A 145 14.04 4.62 -3.46
CA ARG A 145 15.21 3.87 -3.93
C ARG A 145 14.84 2.49 -4.47
N SER A 146 13.93 1.80 -3.80
CA SER A 146 13.49 0.46 -4.23
C SER A 146 12.73 0.52 -5.55
N TYR A 147 11.88 1.53 -5.74
CA TYR A 147 11.17 1.73 -7.01
C TYR A 147 12.12 2.06 -8.17
N ILE A 148 13.16 2.87 -7.92
CA ILE A 148 14.20 3.14 -8.93
C ILE A 148 14.95 1.86 -9.29
N ALA A 149 15.47 1.13 -8.29
CA ALA A 149 16.20 -0.12 -8.52
C ALA A 149 15.35 -1.18 -9.24
N PHE A 150 14.06 -1.26 -8.90
CA PHE A 150 13.11 -2.11 -9.62
C PHE A 150 12.96 -1.71 -11.08
N LEU A 151 12.81 -0.42 -11.37
CA LEU A 151 12.68 0.07 -12.74
C LEU A 151 13.95 -0.15 -13.56
N GLU A 152 15.13 0.02 -12.97
CA GLU A 152 16.41 -0.28 -13.60
C GLU A 152 16.51 -1.78 -13.97
N LEU A 153 16.15 -2.66 -13.03
CA LEU A 153 16.11 -4.11 -13.30
C LEU A 153 15.13 -4.45 -14.43
N ARG A 154 13.93 -3.86 -14.43
CA ARG A 154 12.93 -4.11 -15.49
C ARG A 154 13.34 -3.52 -16.82
N LEU A 155 14.08 -2.41 -16.84
CA LEU A 155 14.58 -1.83 -18.08
C LEU A 155 15.53 -2.79 -18.79
N GLU A 156 16.43 -3.44 -18.04
CA GLU A 156 17.34 -4.46 -18.58
C GLU A 156 16.59 -5.68 -19.14
N GLU A 157 15.49 -6.10 -18.50
CA GLU A 157 14.67 -7.22 -18.97
C GLU A 157 13.81 -6.86 -20.20
N LEU A 158 13.32 -5.62 -20.28
CA LEU A 158 12.42 -5.14 -21.34
C LEU A 158 13.13 -4.96 -22.69
N GLU A 159 14.46 -4.97 -22.75
CA GLU A 159 15.19 -5.08 -24.03
C GLU A 159 14.87 -6.38 -24.78
N THR A 160 14.20 -7.34 -24.14
CA THR A 160 13.90 -8.67 -24.69
C THR A 160 12.42 -8.97 -24.94
N VAL A 161 11.48 -8.10 -24.54
CA VAL A 161 10.03 -8.40 -24.55
C VAL A 161 9.22 -7.28 -25.22
N GLU A 162 8.44 -7.60 -26.26
CA GLU A 162 7.63 -6.64 -27.04
C GLU A 162 6.28 -6.27 -26.37
N ASP A 163 5.96 -6.82 -25.19
CA ASP A 163 4.70 -6.55 -24.50
C ASP A 163 4.72 -5.25 -23.68
N VAL A 164 3.63 -4.48 -23.78
CA VAL A 164 3.41 -3.28 -22.97
C VAL A 164 3.13 -3.68 -21.52
N ASN A 165 3.98 -3.22 -20.61
CA ASN A 165 3.85 -3.46 -19.17
C ASN A 165 3.52 -2.15 -18.45
N HIS A 166 2.49 -2.17 -17.62
CA HIS A 166 2.09 -1.03 -16.81
C HIS A 166 2.36 -1.30 -15.34
N PHE A 167 3.08 -0.39 -14.68
CA PHE A 167 3.42 -0.50 -13.25
C PHE A 167 2.63 0.52 -12.43
N ILE A 168 1.98 0.06 -11.36
CA ILE A 168 1.31 0.90 -10.36
C ILE A 168 2.09 0.81 -9.06
N PHE A 169 2.83 1.86 -8.73
CA PHE A 169 3.56 1.97 -7.47
C PHE A 169 2.65 2.47 -6.35
N THR A 170 2.52 1.67 -5.29
CA THR A 170 1.59 1.97 -4.20
C THR A 170 2.05 1.41 -2.86
N ASP A 171 1.56 2.00 -1.77
CA ASP A 171 1.68 1.41 -0.44
C ASP A 171 0.71 0.23 -0.28
N SER A 172 1.00 -0.68 0.65
CA SER A 172 0.18 -1.87 0.92
C SER A 172 -1.03 -1.60 1.84
N ASP A 173 -1.19 -0.38 2.34
CA ASP A 173 -2.32 0.03 3.20
C ASP A 173 -3.48 0.69 2.43
N ILE A 174 -3.52 0.50 1.10
CA ILE A 174 -4.66 0.86 0.25
C ILE A 174 -5.52 -0.35 -0.09
N ALA A 175 -6.74 -0.11 -0.58
CA ALA A 175 -7.60 -1.14 -1.15
C ALA A 175 -7.98 -0.77 -2.58
N VAL A 176 -7.74 -1.69 -3.52
CA VAL A 176 -8.20 -1.59 -4.91
C VAL A 176 -9.59 -2.23 -4.97
N VAL A 177 -10.61 -1.43 -5.26
CA VAL A 177 -12.03 -1.86 -5.19
C VAL A 177 -12.72 -1.95 -6.56
N THR A 178 -11.99 -1.65 -7.63
CA THR A 178 -12.47 -1.68 -9.02
C THR A 178 -11.30 -1.87 -9.96
N ASP A 179 -11.59 -2.30 -11.19
CA ASP A 179 -10.60 -2.40 -12.26
C ASP A 179 -10.01 -1.02 -12.61
N LEU A 180 -8.69 -0.88 -12.50
CA LEU A 180 -7.93 0.33 -12.82
C LEU A 180 -7.34 0.34 -14.24
N GLY A 181 -7.47 -0.75 -15.01
CA GLY A 181 -6.91 -0.90 -16.35
C GLY A 181 -7.44 0.14 -17.34
N HIS A 182 -8.68 0.60 -17.14
CA HIS A 182 -9.31 1.67 -17.94
C HIS A 182 -8.50 2.99 -17.94
N ILE A 183 -7.65 3.23 -16.94
CA ILE A 183 -6.76 4.40 -16.90
C ILE A 183 -5.77 4.34 -18.08
N PHE A 184 -5.22 3.16 -18.37
CA PHE A 184 -4.25 2.95 -19.45
C PHE A 184 -4.90 3.00 -20.84
N GLU A 185 -6.19 2.65 -20.96
CA GLU A 185 -6.93 2.88 -22.22
C GLU A 185 -7.23 4.35 -22.47
N ARG A 186 -7.53 5.10 -21.41
CA ARG A 186 -7.95 6.50 -21.51
C ARG A 186 -6.77 7.44 -21.73
N TYR A 187 -5.59 7.05 -21.24
CA TYR A 187 -4.35 7.79 -21.38
C TYR A 187 -3.29 6.87 -22.01
N PRO A 188 -3.47 6.53 -23.30
CA PRO A 188 -2.48 5.76 -24.03
C PRO A 188 -1.20 6.59 -24.21
N HIS A 189 -0.06 5.90 -24.35
CA HIS A 189 1.25 6.48 -24.61
C HIS A 189 1.28 7.34 -25.88
#